data_AF-A2FR56-F1
#
_entry.id   AF-A2FR56-F1
#
_cell.length_a   1.000
_cell.length_b   1.000
_cell.length_c   1.000
_cell.angle_alpha   90.00
_cell.angle_beta   90.00
_cell.angle_gamma   90.00
#
_symmetry.space_group_name_H-M   'P 1'
#
loop_
_entity.id
_entity.type
_entity.pdbx_description
1 polymer ?
#
loop_
_entity_poly.entity_id
_entity_poly.type
_entity_poly.pdbx_seq_one_letter_code
_entity_poly.pdbx_strand_id
1 'polypeptide(L)'
;MKHIAEIPIPDNLSEVQKAEYQAFRDAMTDIENEWEALENGTNPDQKSCIDLVKDIKKKRHAQAEERLKIKLDVIEEQMKRESERIKTELEEYKKLLFERLMRAYYQSYQTITSQLKDLLGKDYQNFISAHPIDFPTVPSEGQMKTRTQQPDEGKPRLSSVDVEKDVHQIQEILAGKPSDY
;
A
#
# COMPACT_ATOMS: atom_id res chain seq x y z
N MET A 1 47.72 1.95 37.10
CA MET A 1 47.59 3.12 38.00
C MET A 1 47.50 2.63 39.42
N LYS A 2 47.87 3.42 40.43
CA LYS A 2 47.52 3.11 41.82
C LYS A 2 46.06 3.52 42.02
N HIS A 3 45.27 2.68 42.68
CA HIS A 3 43.90 3.04 43.05
C HIS A 3 43.92 4.20 44.04
N ILE A 4 42.94 5.08 43.96
CA ILE A 4 42.82 6.25 44.83
C ILE A 4 42.64 5.82 46.30
N ALA A 5 41.99 4.68 46.53
CA ALA A 5 41.84 4.06 47.83
C ALA A 5 43.18 3.68 48.51
N GLU A 6 44.23 3.43 47.73
CA GLU A 6 45.54 3.00 48.22
C GLU A 6 46.44 4.18 48.65
N ILE A 7 45.99 5.42 48.45
CA ILE A 7 46.75 6.61 48.81
C ILE A 7 46.65 6.83 50.34
N PRO A 8 47.78 6.76 51.07
CA PRO A 8 47.79 6.93 52.53
C PRO A 8 47.50 8.37 52.92
N ILE A 9 46.79 8.56 54.04
CA ILE A 9 46.52 9.89 54.60
C ILE A 9 47.79 10.41 55.29
N PRO A 10 48.26 11.62 54.98
CA PRO A 10 49.42 12.18 55.65
C PRO A 10 49.21 12.37 57.16
N ASP A 11 50.19 11.94 57.97
CA ASP A 11 50.09 11.99 59.44
C ASP A 11 50.07 13.42 60.01
N ASN A 12 50.61 14.38 59.23
CA ASN A 12 50.90 15.77 59.63
C ASN A 12 49.69 16.73 59.55
N LEU A 13 48.48 16.20 59.38
CA LEU A 13 47.25 16.98 59.17
C LEU A 13 46.47 17.18 60.48
N SER A 14 45.77 18.31 60.59
CA SER A 14 44.79 18.52 61.69
C SER A 14 43.62 17.53 61.56
N GLU A 15 42.87 17.30 62.64
CA GLU A 15 41.72 16.39 62.61
C GLU A 15 40.68 16.77 61.54
N VAL A 16 40.43 18.07 61.37
CA VAL A 16 39.52 18.59 60.34
C VAL A 16 40.04 18.28 58.94
N GLN A 17 41.34 18.51 58.69
CA GLN A 17 41.96 18.24 57.40
C GLN A 17 42.03 16.74 57.09
N LYS A 18 42.19 15.88 58.10
CA LYS A 18 42.12 14.42 57.94
C LYS A 18 40.71 13.98 57.53
N ALA A 19 39.68 14.55 58.14
CA ALA A 19 38.29 14.27 57.79
C ALA A 19 37.94 14.75 56.37
N GLU A 20 38.38 15.96 55.99
CA GLU A 20 38.21 16.47 54.62
C GLU A 20 38.95 15.59 53.61
N TYR A 21 40.20 15.21 53.90
CA TYR A 21 40.98 14.35 53.02
C TYR A 21 40.33 12.97 52.84
N GLN A 22 39.81 12.39 53.92
CA GLN A 22 39.05 11.14 53.87
C GLN A 22 37.82 11.28 52.97
N ALA A 23 37.02 12.33 53.15
CA ALA A 23 35.83 12.58 52.34
C ALA A 23 36.19 12.77 50.85
N PHE A 24 37.26 13.50 50.53
CA PHE A 24 37.74 13.65 49.16
C PHE A 24 38.25 12.34 48.57
N ARG A 25 38.98 11.53 49.33
CA ARG A 25 39.47 10.22 48.87
C ARG A 25 38.31 9.28 48.59
N ASP A 26 37.30 9.26 49.45
CA ASP A 26 36.12 8.41 49.29
C ASP A 26 35.33 8.85 48.05
N ALA A 27 35.07 10.15 47.88
CA ALA A 27 34.41 10.67 46.68
C ALA A 27 35.18 10.38 45.38
N MET A 28 36.50 10.50 45.40
CA MET A 28 37.34 10.19 44.23
C MET A 28 37.40 8.69 43.94
N THR A 29 37.34 7.85 44.97
CA THR A 29 37.26 6.38 44.82
C THR A 29 35.93 5.97 44.20
N ASP A 30 34.82 6.62 44.60
CA ASP A 30 33.51 6.37 43.99
C ASP A 30 33.51 6.73 42.50
N ILE A 31 34.12 7.86 42.13
CA ILE A 31 34.27 8.27 40.73
C ILE A 31 35.15 7.28 39.94
N GLU A 32 36.26 6.80 40.54
CA GLU A 32 37.14 5.80 39.91
C GLU A 32 36.39 4.49 39.64
N ASN A 33 35.63 4.00 40.63
CA ASN A 33 34.81 2.80 40.49
C ASN A 33 33.71 2.97 39.43
N GLU A 34 33.06 4.13 39.37
CA GLU A 34 32.05 4.43 38.36
C GLU A 34 32.64 4.49 36.95
N TRP A 35 33.82 5.10 36.81
CA TRP A 35 34.57 5.13 35.56
C TRP A 35 34.94 3.72 35.08
N GLU A 36 35.48 2.89 35.95
CA GLU A 36 35.79 1.49 35.62
C GLU A 36 34.54 0.69 35.26
N ALA A 37 33.41 0.96 35.93
CA ALA A 37 32.15 0.31 35.59
C ALA A 37 31.63 0.74 34.20
N LEU A 38 31.82 1.99 33.80
CA LEU A 38 31.48 2.48 32.46
C LEU A 38 32.41 1.88 31.39
N GLU A 39 33.71 1.83 31.66
CA GLU A 39 34.71 1.28 30.73
C GLU A 39 34.49 -0.23 30.49
N ASN A 40 34.16 -0.97 31.55
CA ASN A 40 33.85 -2.39 31.48
C ASN A 40 32.40 -2.70 31.06
N GLY A 41 31.57 -1.68 30.83
CA GLY A 41 30.16 -1.87 30.44
C GLY A 41 29.28 -2.50 31.53
N THR A 42 29.73 -2.47 32.78
CA THR A 42 29.01 -3.03 33.93
C THR A 42 28.11 -2.02 34.62
N ASN A 43 28.29 -0.72 34.34
CA ASN A 43 27.50 0.37 34.91
C ASN A 43 25.98 0.14 34.71
N PRO A 44 25.18 0.22 35.79
CA PRO A 44 23.76 -0.10 35.75
C PRO A 44 22.94 0.85 34.88
N ASP A 45 23.28 2.15 34.87
CA ASP A 45 22.59 3.16 34.07
C ASP A 45 22.88 2.96 32.58
N GLN A 46 24.13 2.62 32.24
CA GLN A 46 24.51 2.26 30.88
C GLN A 46 23.74 1.02 30.39
N LYS A 47 23.63 -0.04 31.21
CA LYS A 47 22.85 -1.24 30.88
C LYS A 47 21.37 -0.92 30.69
N SER A 48 20.80 -0.14 31.60
CA SER A 48 19.41 0.31 31.53
C SER A 48 19.14 1.09 30.22
N CYS A 49 20.03 2.01 29.87
CA CYS A 49 19.95 2.75 28.60
C CYS A 49 20.03 1.81 27.38
N ILE A 50 20.96 0.85 27.38
CA ILE A 50 21.11 -0.12 26.29
C ILE A 50 19.85 -0.96 26.12
N ASP A 51 19.26 -1.43 27.22
CA ASP A 51 18.06 -2.27 27.18
C ASP A 51 16.84 -1.46 26.73
N LEU A 52 16.71 -0.20 27.16
CA LEU A 52 15.71 0.72 26.65
C LEU A 52 15.83 0.90 25.13
N VAL A 53 17.05 1.10 24.62
CA VAL A 53 17.31 1.25 23.18
C VAL A 53 16.94 -0.04 22.42
N LYS A 54 17.28 -1.21 22.96
CA LYS A 54 16.89 -2.50 22.36
C LYS A 54 15.37 -2.67 22.32
N ASP A 55 14.67 -2.31 23.38
CA ASP A 55 13.22 -2.42 23.46
C ASP A 55 12.53 -1.45 22.49
N ILE A 56 13.02 -0.22 22.37
CA ILE A 56 12.54 0.73 21.36
C ILE A 56 12.76 0.16 19.95
N LYS A 57 13.94 -0.40 19.67
CA LYS A 57 14.23 -1.02 18.37
C LYS A 57 13.29 -2.18 18.06
N LYS A 58 13.05 -3.07 19.02
CA LYS A 58 12.09 -4.19 18.89
C LYS A 58 10.68 -3.69 18.61
N LYS A 59 10.20 -2.71 19.37
CA LYS A 59 8.87 -2.11 19.18
C LYS A 59 8.73 -1.48 17.79
N ARG A 60 9.75 -0.74 17.32
CA ARG A 60 9.75 -0.16 15.97
C ARG A 60 9.71 -1.23 14.88
N HIS A 61 10.46 -2.31 15.05
CA HIS A 61 10.45 -3.43 14.11
C HIS A 61 9.07 -4.09 14.04
N ALA A 62 8.47 -4.43 15.18
CA ALA A 62 7.15 -5.03 15.25
C ALA A 62 6.07 -4.14 14.62
N GLN A 63 6.12 -2.82 14.88
CA GLN A 63 5.22 -1.86 14.25
C GLN A 63 5.40 -1.77 12.73
N ALA A 64 6.63 -1.89 12.23
CA ALA A 64 6.89 -1.89 10.79
C ALA A 64 6.36 -3.17 10.13
N GLU A 65 6.54 -4.33 10.76
CA GLU A 65 6.01 -5.61 10.29
C GLU A 65 4.47 -5.62 10.26
N GLU A 66 3.83 -5.11 11.31
CA GLU A 66 2.37 -4.99 11.37
C GLU A 66 1.83 -4.08 10.25
N ARG A 67 2.44 -2.92 10.04
CA ARG A 67 2.07 -2.02 8.93
C ARG A 67 2.25 -2.68 7.57
N LEU A 68 3.35 -3.41 7.38
CA LEU A 68 3.61 -4.13 6.14
C LEU A 68 2.52 -5.18 5.90
N LYS A 69 2.17 -5.96 6.92
CA LYS A 69 1.09 -6.95 6.83
C LYS A 69 -0.23 -6.32 6.42
N ILE A 70 -0.65 -5.25 7.09
CA ILE A 70 -1.89 -4.52 6.76
C ILE A 70 -1.86 -4.03 5.31
N LYS A 71 -0.74 -3.50 4.83
CA LYS A 71 -0.60 -3.05 3.43
C LYS A 71 -0.76 -4.21 2.45
N LEU A 72 -0.18 -5.38 2.74
CA LEU A 72 -0.33 -6.56 1.90
C LEU A 72 -1.79 -7.03 1.86
N ASP A 73 -2.45 -7.09 3.00
CA ASP A 73 -3.86 -7.49 3.11
C ASP A 73 -4.77 -6.55 2.27
N VAL A 74 -4.53 -5.23 2.35
CA VAL A 74 -5.27 -4.23 1.55
C VAL A 74 -5.02 -4.40 0.05
N ILE A 75 -3.77 -4.63 -0.36
CA ILE A 75 -3.42 -4.84 -1.77
C ILE A 75 -4.12 -6.09 -2.31
N GLU A 76 -4.11 -7.19 -1.55
CA GLU A 76 -4.76 -8.43 -1.94
C GLU A 76 -6.28 -8.25 -2.09
N GLU A 77 -6.92 -7.55 -1.14
CA GLU A 77 -8.34 -7.26 -1.22
C GLU A 77 -8.69 -6.38 -2.43
N GLN A 78 -7.88 -5.35 -2.70
CA GLN A 78 -8.07 -4.47 -3.84
C GLN A 78 -7.89 -5.23 -5.17
N MET A 79 -6.88 -6.09 -5.27
CA MET A 79 -6.68 -6.96 -6.43
C MET A 79 -7.88 -7.87 -6.67
N LYS A 80 -8.44 -8.46 -5.61
CA LYS A 80 -9.61 -9.33 -5.71
C LYS A 80 -10.83 -8.56 -6.22
N ARG A 81 -11.12 -7.40 -5.64
CA ARG A 81 -12.24 -6.53 -6.07
C ARG A 81 -12.10 -6.12 -7.53
N GLU A 82 -10.89 -5.75 -7.94
CA GLU A 82 -10.65 -5.32 -9.32
C GLU A 82 -10.77 -6.49 -10.32
N SER A 83 -10.31 -7.69 -9.95
CA SER A 83 -10.50 -8.90 -10.77
C SER A 83 -11.98 -9.24 -10.94
N GLU A 84 -12.78 -9.13 -9.88
CA GLU A 84 -14.24 -9.34 -9.93
C GLU A 84 -14.94 -8.28 -10.79
N ARG A 85 -14.52 -7.01 -10.68
CA ARG A 85 -15.01 -5.91 -11.53
C ARG A 85 -14.75 -6.20 -13.01
N ILE A 86 -13.52 -6.53 -13.38
CA ILE A 86 -13.13 -6.85 -14.77
C ILE A 86 -13.95 -8.04 -15.31
N LYS A 87 -14.15 -9.09 -14.50
CA LYS A 87 -14.96 -10.25 -14.91
C LYS A 87 -16.41 -9.86 -15.18
N THR A 88 -16.98 -9.01 -14.33
CA THR A 88 -18.36 -8.55 -14.47
C THR A 88 -18.52 -7.69 -15.73
N GLU A 89 -17.62 -6.72 -15.93
CA GLU A 89 -17.61 -5.87 -17.12
C GLU A 89 -17.45 -6.70 -18.40
N LEU A 90 -16.59 -7.72 -18.39
CA LEU A 90 -16.37 -8.59 -19.53
C LEU A 90 -17.66 -9.36 -19.93
N GLU A 91 -18.43 -9.84 -18.96
CA GLU A 91 -19.71 -10.49 -19.24
C GLU A 91 -20.77 -9.51 -19.75
N GLU A 92 -20.78 -8.28 -19.25
CA GLU A 92 -21.66 -7.22 -19.77
C GLU A 92 -21.29 -6.84 -21.21
N TYR A 93 -20.00 -6.70 -21.52
CA TYR A 93 -19.55 -6.40 -22.88
C TYR A 93 -19.83 -7.54 -23.86
N LYS A 94 -19.74 -8.80 -23.43
CA LYS A 94 -20.17 -9.95 -24.26
C LYS A 94 -21.65 -9.86 -24.61
N LYS A 95 -22.52 -9.58 -23.62
CA LYS A 95 -23.96 -9.40 -23.84
C LYS A 95 -24.23 -8.25 -24.80
N LEU A 96 -23.60 -7.10 -24.56
CA LEU A 96 -23.74 -5.91 -25.40
C LEU A 96 -23.27 -6.17 -26.85
N LEU A 97 -22.15 -6.89 -27.02
CA LEU A 97 -21.65 -7.25 -28.33
C LEU A 97 -22.62 -8.19 -29.05
N PHE A 98 -23.13 -9.22 -28.37
CA PHE A 98 -24.11 -10.14 -28.91
C PHE A 98 -25.37 -9.39 -29.37
N GLU A 99 -25.92 -8.51 -28.53
CA GLU A 99 -27.08 -7.70 -28.89
C GLU A 99 -26.82 -6.80 -30.11
N ARG A 100 -25.64 -6.17 -30.19
CA ARG A 100 -25.25 -5.36 -31.34
C ARG A 100 -25.17 -6.18 -32.62
N LEU A 101 -24.55 -7.37 -32.55
CA LEU A 101 -24.45 -8.28 -33.70
C LEU A 101 -25.83 -8.73 -34.17
N MET A 102 -26.70 -9.14 -33.24
CA MET A 102 -28.07 -9.58 -33.55
C MET A 102 -28.89 -8.45 -34.20
N ARG A 103 -28.79 -7.22 -33.68
CA ARG A 103 -29.47 -6.05 -34.26
C ARG A 103 -28.93 -5.71 -35.65
N ALA A 104 -27.61 -5.71 -35.84
CA ALA A 104 -26.99 -5.43 -37.14
C ALA A 104 -27.38 -6.49 -38.18
N TYR A 105 -27.38 -7.76 -37.79
CA TYR A 105 -27.81 -8.86 -38.64
C TYR A 105 -29.30 -8.74 -39.01
N TYR A 106 -30.17 -8.44 -38.05
CA TYR A 106 -31.59 -8.18 -38.30
C TYR A 106 -31.81 -7.00 -39.25
N GLN A 107 -31.10 -5.89 -39.07
CA GLN A 107 -31.18 -4.73 -39.97
C GLN A 107 -30.74 -5.09 -41.39
N SER A 108 -29.61 -5.80 -41.54
CA SER A 108 -29.15 -6.28 -42.84
C SER A 108 -30.17 -7.21 -43.51
N TYR A 109 -30.76 -8.13 -42.73
CA TYR A 109 -31.81 -9.01 -43.23
C TYR A 109 -33.02 -8.21 -43.73
N GLN A 110 -33.51 -7.25 -42.94
CA GLN A 110 -34.63 -6.38 -43.35
C GLN A 110 -34.31 -5.58 -44.62
N THR A 111 -33.10 -5.05 -44.76
CA THR A 111 -32.66 -4.34 -45.96
C THR A 111 -32.66 -5.26 -47.19
N ILE A 112 -32.04 -6.44 -47.10
CA ILE A 112 -32.00 -7.41 -48.21
C ILE A 112 -33.42 -7.88 -48.56
N THR A 113 -34.23 -8.14 -47.53
CA THR A 113 -35.61 -8.59 -47.67
C THR A 113 -36.48 -7.53 -48.35
N SER A 114 -36.29 -6.24 -48.03
CA SER A 114 -36.95 -5.13 -48.71
C SER A 114 -36.54 -5.06 -50.18
N GLN A 115 -35.24 -5.18 -50.49
CA GLN A 115 -34.75 -5.19 -51.87
C GLN A 115 -35.30 -6.38 -52.67
N LEU A 116 -35.38 -7.56 -52.05
CA LEU A 116 -35.99 -8.75 -52.66
C LEU A 116 -37.48 -8.55 -52.93
N LYS A 117 -38.20 -7.88 -52.02
CA LYS A 117 -39.61 -7.52 -52.22
C LYS A 117 -39.80 -6.61 -53.44
N ASP A 118 -38.92 -5.62 -53.60
CA ASP A 118 -38.97 -4.70 -54.73
C ASP A 118 -38.67 -5.41 -56.07
N LEU A 119 -37.77 -6.41 -56.05
CA LEU A 119 -37.43 -7.21 -57.24
C LEU A 119 -38.50 -8.25 -57.61
N LEU A 120 -39.05 -8.97 -56.64
CA LEU A 120 -39.99 -10.09 -56.86
C LEU A 120 -41.46 -9.65 -56.90
N GLY A 121 -41.79 -8.47 -56.37
CA GLY A 121 -43.14 -7.92 -56.37
C GLY A 121 -44.19 -8.86 -55.78
N LYS A 122 -45.06 -9.42 -56.64
CA LYS A 122 -46.18 -10.30 -56.22
C LYS A 122 -45.73 -11.68 -55.74
N ASP A 123 -44.59 -12.17 -56.21
CA ASP A 123 -44.08 -13.51 -55.88
C ASP A 123 -43.31 -13.54 -54.55
N TYR A 124 -43.03 -12.38 -53.98
CA TYR A 124 -42.25 -12.22 -52.75
C TYR A 124 -42.82 -12.99 -51.55
N GLN A 125 -44.15 -12.98 -51.35
CA GLN A 125 -44.78 -13.67 -50.21
C GLN A 125 -44.64 -15.20 -50.30
N ASN A 126 -44.66 -15.74 -51.52
CA ASN A 126 -44.45 -17.18 -51.75
C ASN A 126 -42.98 -17.56 -51.52
N PHE A 127 -42.03 -16.67 -51.83
CA PHE A 127 -40.61 -16.91 -51.63
C PHE A 127 -40.20 -16.87 -50.15
N ILE A 128 -40.66 -15.88 -49.38
CA ILE A 128 -40.32 -15.76 -47.95
C ILE A 128 -40.96 -16.87 -47.12
N SER A 129 -42.18 -17.29 -47.45
CA SER A 129 -42.84 -18.42 -46.75
C SER A 129 -42.14 -19.76 -46.98
N ALA A 130 -41.44 -19.93 -48.11
CA ALA A 130 -40.61 -21.11 -48.39
C ALA A 130 -39.24 -21.07 -47.69
N HIS A 131 -38.74 -19.88 -47.32
CA HIS A 131 -37.42 -19.68 -46.69
C HIS A 131 -37.47 -18.76 -45.45
N PRO A 132 -38.18 -19.14 -44.38
CA PRO A 132 -38.29 -18.31 -43.19
C PRO A 132 -36.97 -18.29 -42.39
N ILE A 133 -36.53 -17.09 -42.01
CA ILE A 133 -35.50 -16.89 -40.97
C ILE A 133 -36.19 -16.36 -39.72
N ASP A 134 -36.07 -17.11 -38.62
CA ASP A 134 -36.61 -16.70 -37.32
C ASP A 134 -35.55 -15.93 -36.51
N PHE A 135 -35.94 -14.77 -35.97
CA PHE A 135 -35.07 -13.90 -35.21
C PHE A 135 -35.56 -13.82 -33.76
N PRO A 136 -34.65 -13.91 -32.76
CA PRO A 136 -35.00 -13.63 -31.38
C PRO A 136 -35.60 -12.22 -31.24
N THR A 137 -36.64 -12.07 -30.43
CA THR A 137 -37.27 -10.78 -30.16
C THR A 137 -36.28 -9.85 -29.46
N VAL A 138 -35.66 -8.91 -30.20
CA VAL A 138 -34.75 -7.94 -29.60
C VAL A 138 -35.56 -6.74 -29.09
N PRO A 139 -35.60 -6.47 -27.77
CA PRO A 139 -36.33 -5.33 -27.23
C PRO A 139 -35.75 -4.01 -27.77
N SER A 140 -36.64 -3.15 -28.28
CA SER A 140 -36.29 -1.81 -28.74
C SER A 140 -36.09 -0.89 -27.55
N GLU A 141 -34.86 -0.80 -27.02
CA GLU A 141 -34.53 0.28 -26.09
C GLU A 141 -34.49 1.61 -26.84
N GLY A 142 -35.39 2.50 -26.41
CA GLY A 142 -35.53 3.86 -26.93
C GLY A 142 -34.30 4.72 -26.63
N GLN A 143 -34.02 5.62 -27.57
CA GLN A 143 -32.98 6.65 -27.53
C GLN A 143 -31.54 6.13 -27.46
N MET A 144 -31.02 5.93 -28.67
CA MET A 144 -29.63 5.70 -28.98
C MET A 144 -28.70 6.71 -28.30
N LYS A 145 -27.66 6.23 -27.61
CA LYS A 145 -26.34 6.88 -27.69
C LYS A 145 -25.81 6.61 -29.11
N THR A 146 -26.14 7.47 -30.07
CA THR A 146 -25.56 7.53 -31.43
C THR A 146 -24.11 8.01 -31.42
N ARG A 147 -23.31 7.55 -30.46
CA ARG A 147 -21.89 7.86 -30.43
C ARG A 147 -21.13 6.56 -30.27
N THR A 148 -20.37 6.25 -31.31
CA THR A 148 -19.10 5.50 -31.31
C THR A 148 -18.08 6.06 -30.30
N GLN A 149 -18.52 6.51 -29.12
CA GLN A 149 -17.63 6.73 -28.01
C GLN A 149 -17.27 5.35 -27.48
N GLN A 150 -15.99 5.01 -27.63
CA GLN A 150 -15.38 4.00 -26.79
C GLN A 150 -15.79 4.28 -25.33
N PRO A 151 -16.17 3.26 -24.55
CA PRO A 151 -16.25 3.43 -23.11
C PRO A 151 -14.91 4.00 -22.66
N ASP A 152 -14.95 5.12 -21.93
CA ASP A 152 -13.76 5.76 -21.38
C ASP A 152 -13.04 4.66 -20.59
N GLU A 153 -11.90 4.19 -21.10
CA GLU A 153 -11.06 3.25 -20.37
C GLU A 153 -10.78 3.94 -19.05
N GLY A 154 -11.36 3.41 -17.97
CA GLY A 154 -11.09 3.89 -16.63
C GLY A 154 -9.61 3.69 -16.40
N LYS A 155 -8.79 4.68 -16.79
CA LYS A 155 -7.37 4.72 -16.51
C LYS A 155 -7.28 4.46 -15.01
N PRO A 156 -6.54 3.43 -14.57
CA PRO A 156 -6.39 3.19 -13.13
C PRO A 156 -5.89 4.51 -12.54
N ARG A 157 -6.77 5.19 -11.79
CA ARG A 157 -6.47 6.48 -11.18
C ARG A 157 -5.63 6.22 -9.93
N LEU A 158 -4.44 5.69 -10.13
CA LEU A 158 -3.33 6.13 -9.28
C LEU A 158 -2.91 7.46 -9.90
N SER A 159 -3.41 8.55 -9.33
CA SER A 159 -2.95 9.89 -9.68
C SER A 159 -1.43 9.88 -9.60
N SER A 160 -0.72 10.38 -10.63
CA SER A 160 0.75 10.46 -10.57
C SER A 160 1.20 11.27 -9.35
N VAL A 161 0.36 12.19 -8.88
CA VAL A 161 0.57 12.97 -7.66
C VAL A 161 0.56 12.09 -6.41
N ASP A 162 -0.32 11.08 -6.33
CA ASP A 162 -0.39 10.17 -5.18
C ASP A 162 0.82 9.23 -5.16
N VAL A 163 1.23 8.75 -6.36
CA VAL A 163 2.43 7.91 -6.51
C VAL A 163 3.71 8.70 -6.17
N GLU A 164 3.82 9.95 -6.63
CA GLU A 164 4.97 10.81 -6.31
C GLU A 164 5.02 11.14 -4.82
N LYS A 165 3.88 11.37 -4.17
CA LYS A 165 3.79 11.61 -2.73
C LYS A 165 4.24 10.39 -1.93
N ASP A 166 3.78 9.20 -2.31
CA ASP A 166 4.18 7.95 -1.64
C ASP A 166 5.67 7.66 -1.83
N VAL A 167 6.21 7.89 -3.03
CA VAL A 167 7.64 7.77 -3.31
C VAL A 167 8.45 8.76 -2.46
N HIS A 168 7.99 10.00 -2.32
CA HIS A 168 8.66 11.00 -1.51
C HIS A 168 8.68 10.62 -0.02
N GLN A 169 7.56 10.12 0.51
CA GLN A 169 7.50 9.62 1.90
C GLN A 169 8.46 8.44 2.12
N ILE A 170 8.54 7.50 1.18
CA ILE A 170 9.48 6.38 1.26
C ILE A 170 10.93 6.89 1.27
N GLN A 171 11.25 7.88 0.43
CA GLN A 171 12.57 8.49 0.38
C GLN A 171 12.93 9.23 1.67
N GLU A 172 11.99 9.94 2.29
CA GLU A 172 12.21 10.64 3.57
C GLU A 172 12.46 9.68 4.73
N ILE A 173 11.71 8.57 4.79
CA ILE A 173 11.89 7.50 5.78
C ILE A 173 13.27 6.84 5.61
N LEU A 174 13.68 6.57 4.37
CA LEU A 174 15.00 5.99 4.06
C LEU A 174 16.16 6.96 4.33
N ALA A 175 15.93 8.27 4.16
CA ALA A 175 16.91 9.32 4.44
C ALA A 175 17.04 9.65 5.94
N GLY A 176 16.24 9.02 6.81
CA GLY A 176 16.33 9.20 8.26
C GLY A 176 15.85 10.57 8.76
N LYS A 177 15.08 11.32 7.95
CA LYS A 177 14.44 12.55 8.41
C LYS A 177 13.20 12.20 9.22
N PRO A 178 13.00 12.79 10.41
CA PRO A 178 11.76 12.62 11.14
C PRO A 178 10.61 13.20 10.31
N SER A 179 9.57 12.39 10.12
CA SER A 179 8.30 12.85 9.55
C SER A 179 7.69 13.84 10.53
N ASP A 180 7.63 15.12 10.15
CA ASP A 180 6.92 16.15 10.91
C ASP A 180 5.40 15.91 10.81
N TYR A 181 4.89 15.11 11.75
CA TYR A 181 3.49 15.06 12.17
C TYR A 181 3.44 15.05 13.69
#